data_AF-A0A482D7D8-F1
#
_entry.id   AF-A0A482D7D8-F1
#
_cell.length_a   1.000
_cell.length_b   1.000
_cell.length_c   1.000
_cell.angle_alpha   90.00
_cell.angle_beta   90.00
_cell.angle_gamma   90.00
#
_symmetry.space_group_name_H-M   'P 1'
#
loop_
_entity.id
_entity.type
_entity.pdbx_description
1 polymer ?
#
loop_
_entity_poly.entity_id
_entity_poly.type
_entity_poly.pdbx_seq_one_letter_code
_entity_poly.pdbx_strand_id
1 'polypeptide(L)'
;MEIKRSDFNSLNSRAQVFWKVFALVLLIILVLFIVIFVLIYFNFVYEGDNKKGVNPYEEKIDTESDNSEFDVAPEHISYILYELDAYQLHAPPLSSEIPIIEVDVDGEVFSSKVVDGRIITEKENLDREDIKIITKKKEVFNAIKSDDVSGKIKDSINSGESKLEIVADKKTLLLKGYLSLYDKFTEEDKGVDKGEVLKSPLLGTEKDILYWGIVVIVVSAFIISFIISVVVYNFMRFRRVGRRRRISRS
;
A
#
# COMPACT_ATOMS: atom_id res chain seq x y z
N MET A 1 22.64 -67.04 -9.76
CA MET A 1 21.35 -66.33 -9.93
C MET A 1 21.69 -64.90 -10.32
N GLU A 2 21.86 -64.63 -11.62
CA GLU A 2 22.20 -63.29 -12.12
C GLU A 2 20.94 -62.43 -12.12
N ILE A 3 20.87 -61.48 -11.21
CA ILE A 3 19.84 -60.45 -11.23
C ILE A 3 20.16 -59.54 -12.42
N LYS A 4 19.30 -59.55 -13.44
CA LYS A 4 19.47 -58.74 -14.65
C LYS A 4 19.52 -57.26 -14.28
N ARG A 5 20.64 -56.58 -14.62
CA ARG A 5 20.84 -55.12 -14.46
C ARG A 5 19.70 -54.28 -15.06
N SER A 6 18.92 -54.81 -16.01
CA SER A 6 17.77 -54.13 -16.61
C SER A 6 16.67 -53.78 -15.61
N ASP A 7 16.48 -54.58 -14.55
CA ASP A 7 15.40 -54.37 -13.59
C ASP A 7 15.69 -53.18 -12.65
N PHE A 8 16.97 -52.90 -12.39
CA PHE A 8 17.41 -51.79 -11.53
C PHE A 8 17.15 -50.41 -12.17
N ASN A 9 17.35 -50.27 -13.49
CA ASN A 9 17.11 -49.02 -14.20
C ASN A 9 15.61 -48.65 -14.25
N SER A 10 14.72 -49.64 -14.17
CA SER A 10 13.26 -49.42 -14.20
C SER A 10 12.69 -48.89 -12.88
N LEU A 11 13.36 -49.15 -11.75
CA LEU A 11 12.94 -48.67 -10.43
C LEU A 11 13.33 -47.20 -10.22
N ASN A 12 14.46 -46.77 -10.78
CA ASN A 12 14.95 -45.40 -10.62
C ASN A 12 14.07 -44.36 -11.35
N SER A 13 13.48 -44.72 -12.49
CA SER A 13 12.63 -43.79 -13.27
C SER A 13 11.31 -43.44 -12.55
N ARG A 14 10.75 -44.35 -11.75
CA ARG A 14 9.53 -44.08 -10.96
C ARG A 14 9.81 -43.18 -9.77
N ALA A 15 10.95 -43.36 -9.11
CA ALA A 15 11.39 -42.52 -8.01
C ALA A 15 11.66 -41.07 -8.46
N GLN A 16 12.29 -40.90 -9.64
CA GLN A 16 12.53 -39.57 -10.21
C GLN A 16 11.25 -38.78 -10.50
N VAL A 17 10.22 -39.43 -11.06
CA VAL A 17 8.93 -38.76 -11.33
C VAL A 17 8.25 -38.34 -10.03
N PHE A 18 8.27 -39.21 -9.01
CA PHE A 18 7.73 -38.89 -7.69
C PHE A 18 8.41 -37.67 -7.06
N TRP A 19 9.74 -37.62 -7.07
CA TRP A 19 10.51 -36.49 -6.53
C TRP A 19 10.22 -35.18 -7.25
N LYS A 20 10.04 -35.20 -8.58
CA LYS A 20 9.67 -33.99 -9.35
C LYS A 20 8.29 -33.47 -8.95
N VAL A 21 7.30 -34.36 -8.81
CA VAL A 21 5.95 -33.97 -8.38
C VAL A 21 5.98 -33.44 -6.94
N PHE A 22 6.71 -34.11 -6.05
CA PHE A 22 6.88 -33.68 -4.67
C PHE A 22 7.53 -32.29 -4.57
N ALA A 23 8.62 -32.06 -5.31
CA ALA A 23 9.30 -30.76 -5.34
C ALA A 23 8.39 -29.64 -5.87
N LEU A 24 7.59 -29.92 -6.90
CA LEU A 24 6.62 -28.95 -7.44
C LEU A 24 5.53 -28.61 -6.43
N VAL A 25 4.98 -29.61 -5.72
CA VAL A 25 3.97 -29.37 -4.66
C VAL A 25 4.57 -28.53 -3.53
N LEU A 26 5.79 -28.84 -3.11
CA LEU A 26 6.49 -28.10 -2.05
C LEU A 26 6.75 -26.64 -2.46
N LEU A 27 7.13 -26.40 -3.72
CA LEU A 27 7.30 -25.05 -4.27
C LEU A 27 5.98 -24.25 -4.23
N ILE A 28 4.85 -24.88 -4.59
CA ILE A 28 3.54 -24.23 -4.55
C ILE A 28 3.16 -23.86 -3.10
N ILE A 29 3.38 -24.76 -2.14
CA ILE A 29 3.13 -24.50 -0.72
C ILE A 29 4.01 -23.34 -0.23
N LEU A 30 5.28 -23.30 -0.62
CA LEU A 30 6.19 -22.21 -0.25
C LEU A 30 5.72 -20.86 -0.79
N VAL A 31 5.30 -20.79 -2.07
CA VAL A 31 4.78 -19.56 -2.67
C VAL A 31 3.50 -19.11 -1.96
N LEU A 32 2.58 -20.03 -1.66
CA LEU A 32 1.38 -19.71 -0.89
C LEU A 32 1.71 -19.20 0.51
N PHE A 33 2.68 -19.80 1.19
CA PHE A 33 3.13 -19.34 2.51
C PHE A 33 3.70 -17.93 2.45
N ILE A 34 4.51 -17.61 1.43
CA ILE A 34 5.04 -16.25 1.22
C ILE A 34 3.90 -15.26 0.98
N VAL A 35 2.92 -15.59 0.14
CA VAL A 35 1.77 -14.70 -0.12
C VAL A 35 0.95 -14.47 1.15
N ILE A 36 0.64 -15.53 1.91
CA ILE A 36 -0.10 -15.42 3.17
C ILE A 36 0.70 -14.59 4.19
N PHE A 37 2.00 -14.83 4.31
CA PHE A 37 2.87 -14.06 5.21
C PHE A 37 2.89 -12.58 4.83
N VAL A 38 2.98 -12.26 3.55
CA VAL A 38 2.91 -10.88 3.04
C VAL A 38 1.56 -10.26 3.40
N LEU A 39 0.43 -10.94 3.17
CA LEU A 39 -0.89 -10.42 3.52
C LEU A 39 -1.04 -10.17 5.03
N ILE A 40 -0.58 -11.10 5.87
CA ILE A 40 -0.60 -10.95 7.33
C ILE A 40 0.29 -9.79 7.75
N TYR A 41 1.50 -9.68 7.18
CA TYR A 41 2.42 -8.58 7.46
C TYR A 41 1.80 -7.24 7.10
N PHE A 42 1.23 -7.11 5.91
CA PHE A 42 0.55 -5.89 5.48
C PHE A 42 -0.63 -5.56 6.40
N ASN A 43 -1.49 -6.54 6.72
CA ASN A 43 -2.62 -6.28 7.61
C ASN A 43 -2.16 -5.86 9.03
N PHE A 44 -1.19 -6.56 9.62
CA PHE A 44 -0.75 -6.25 10.99
C PHE A 44 0.07 -4.96 11.09
N VAL A 45 0.87 -4.63 10.08
CA VAL A 45 1.71 -3.42 10.06
C VAL A 45 0.92 -2.18 9.63
N TYR A 46 -0.04 -2.31 8.70
CA TYR A 46 -0.86 -1.16 8.28
C TYR A 46 -2.06 -0.90 9.19
N GLU A 47 -2.55 -1.89 9.94
CA GLU A 47 -3.68 -1.72 10.85
C GLU A 47 -3.22 -1.31 12.27
N GLY A 48 -1.90 -1.33 12.52
CA GLY A 48 -1.28 -0.77 13.71
C GLY A 48 -1.25 0.75 13.64
N ASP A 49 -2.02 1.39 14.52
CA ASP A 49 -2.08 2.85 14.75
C ASP A 49 -3.02 3.69 13.89
N ASN A 50 -4.12 3.11 13.38
CA ASN A 50 -5.35 3.88 13.09
C ASN A 50 -6.08 4.36 14.35
N LYS A 51 -5.37 4.54 15.47
CA LYS A 51 -5.90 5.39 16.53
C LYS A 51 -5.84 6.78 15.92
N LYS A 52 -7.00 7.41 15.67
CA LYS A 52 -7.07 8.86 15.49
C LYS A 52 -6.22 9.46 16.61
N GLY A 53 -5.00 9.84 16.29
CA GLY A 53 -4.11 10.34 17.32
C GLY A 53 -4.75 11.62 17.79
N VAL A 54 -4.95 11.75 19.10
CA VAL A 54 -5.42 13.02 19.65
C VAL A 54 -4.44 14.08 19.18
N ASN A 55 -4.92 15.10 18.48
CA ASN A 55 -4.08 16.14 17.93
C ASN A 55 -3.39 16.85 19.11
N PRO A 56 -2.06 16.70 19.31
CA PRO A 56 -1.40 17.22 20.49
C PRO A 56 -1.32 18.76 20.50
N TYR A 57 -1.77 19.40 19.42
CA TYR A 57 -1.81 20.84 19.24
C TYR A 57 -3.20 21.44 19.48
N GLU A 58 -4.26 20.63 19.64
CA GLU A 58 -5.64 21.12 19.82
C GLU A 58 -5.78 22.06 21.03
N GLU A 59 -5.15 21.73 22.16
CA GLU A 59 -5.19 22.58 23.37
C GLU A 59 -4.32 23.84 23.29
N LYS A 60 -3.41 23.93 22.31
CA LYS A 60 -2.36 24.97 22.27
C LYS A 60 -2.68 26.15 21.36
N ILE A 61 -3.72 26.03 20.55
CA ILE A 61 -4.07 27.09 19.60
C ILE A 61 -4.99 28.08 20.28
N ASP A 62 -4.46 29.28 20.54
CA ASP A 62 -5.27 30.41 20.97
C ASP A 62 -6.07 30.95 19.78
N THR A 63 -7.36 30.63 19.72
CA THR A 63 -8.27 31.12 18.69
C THR A 63 -8.79 32.54 18.95
N GLU A 64 -8.49 33.15 20.10
CA GLU A 64 -9.03 34.47 20.49
C GLU A 64 -8.33 35.64 19.78
N SER A 65 -7.20 35.41 19.11
CA SER A 65 -6.47 36.47 18.41
C SER A 65 -7.25 37.06 17.21
N ASP A 66 -7.23 38.38 17.10
CA ASP A 66 -7.76 39.14 15.96
C ASP A 66 -6.84 39.02 14.73
N ASN A 67 -7.45 38.90 13.54
CA ASN A 67 -6.78 38.59 12.27
C ASN A 67 -5.64 39.55 11.87
N SER A 68 -5.61 40.79 12.39
CA SER A 68 -4.59 41.78 12.02
C SER A 68 -3.20 41.48 12.58
N GLU A 69 -3.07 40.63 13.59
CA GLU A 69 -1.79 40.29 14.25
C GLU A 69 -1.47 38.80 14.21
N PHE A 70 -2.16 38.03 13.37
CA PHE A 70 -1.93 36.59 13.30
C PHE A 70 -0.56 36.27 12.70
N ASP A 71 0.38 35.88 13.56
CA ASP A 71 1.68 35.37 13.16
C ASP A 71 1.65 33.84 13.09
N VAL A 72 2.19 33.29 12.01
CA VAL A 72 2.12 31.86 11.74
C VAL A 72 3.28 31.17 12.45
N ALA A 73 2.97 30.46 13.52
CA ALA A 73 3.93 29.64 14.26
C ALA A 73 3.99 28.20 13.69
N PRO A 74 5.10 27.47 13.87
CA PRO A 74 5.22 26.07 13.43
C PRO A 74 4.11 25.16 13.95
N GLU A 75 3.59 25.41 15.16
CA GLU A 75 2.52 24.64 15.80
C GLU A 75 1.20 24.75 15.01
N HIS A 76 0.91 25.91 14.42
CA HIS A 76 -0.25 26.13 13.56
C HIS A 76 -0.19 25.23 12.32
N ILE A 77 1.00 25.11 11.73
CA ILE A 77 1.22 24.25 10.56
C ILE A 77 1.14 22.77 10.94
N SER A 78 1.76 22.38 12.06
CA SER A 78 1.66 21.02 12.58
C SER A 78 0.21 20.61 12.85
N TYR A 79 -0.59 21.49 13.45
CA TYR A 79 -2.02 21.27 13.68
C TYR A 79 -2.77 21.04 12.38
N ILE A 80 -2.61 21.93 11.40
CA ILE A 80 -3.24 21.80 10.08
C ILE A 80 -2.86 20.47 9.42
N LEU A 81 -1.58 20.12 9.38
CA LEU A 81 -1.12 18.87 8.77
C LEU A 81 -1.66 17.65 9.50
N TYR A 82 -1.87 17.74 10.81
CA TYR A 82 -2.50 16.69 11.60
C TYR A 82 -3.96 16.48 11.19
N GLU A 83 -4.74 17.56 11.06
CA GLU A 83 -6.14 17.53 10.60
C GLU A 83 -6.29 17.01 9.16
N LEU A 84 -5.24 17.15 8.36
CA LEU A 84 -5.18 16.57 7.02
C LEU A 84 -4.85 15.06 7.02
N ASP A 85 -4.60 14.45 8.17
CA ASP A 85 -4.06 13.09 8.36
C ASP A 85 -2.62 12.90 7.85
N ALA A 86 -1.79 13.95 7.80
CA ALA A 86 -0.38 13.81 7.40
C ALA A 86 0.45 12.96 8.39
N TYR A 87 -0.05 12.71 9.61
CA TYR A 87 0.56 11.78 10.55
C TYR A 87 0.55 10.33 10.05
N GLN A 88 -0.27 9.98 9.05
CA GLN A 88 -0.29 8.64 8.45
C GLN A 88 0.88 8.39 7.47
N LEU A 89 1.64 9.44 7.15
CA LEU A 89 2.80 9.32 6.28
C LEU A 89 3.92 8.54 6.99
N HIS A 90 4.62 7.71 6.22
CA HIS A 90 5.64 6.81 6.76
C HIS A 90 6.84 6.72 5.83
N ALA A 91 7.99 6.34 6.39
CA ALA A 91 9.15 6.00 5.58
C ALA A 91 8.85 4.73 4.75
N PRO A 92 9.31 4.66 3.48
CA PRO A 92 9.15 3.46 2.67
C PRO A 92 9.83 2.24 3.33
N PRO A 93 9.31 1.00 3.17
CA PRO A 93 9.83 -0.17 3.88
C PRO A 93 11.30 -0.53 3.58
N LEU A 94 11.87 -0.01 2.50
CA LEU A 94 13.25 -0.25 2.08
C LEU A 94 14.10 1.03 2.10
N SER A 95 13.60 2.12 2.67
CA SER A 95 14.29 3.41 2.76
C SER A 95 14.13 4.02 4.15
N SER A 96 15.15 4.70 4.63
CA SER A 96 15.06 5.51 5.86
C SER A 96 14.66 6.97 5.57
N GLU A 97 14.29 7.28 4.33
CA GLU A 97 13.86 8.63 3.95
C GLU A 97 12.49 8.93 4.54
N ILE A 98 12.46 9.88 5.46
CA ILE A 98 11.24 10.37 6.09
C ILE A 98 10.41 11.22 5.12
N PRO A 99 9.07 11.23 5.25
CA PRO A 99 8.21 12.19 4.58
C PRO A 99 8.52 13.64 5.01
N ILE A 100 8.65 14.53 4.03
CA ILE A 100 8.90 15.96 4.24
C ILE A 100 7.87 16.78 3.47
N ILE A 101 7.20 17.69 4.17
CA ILE A 101 6.22 18.63 3.62
C ILE A 101 6.76 20.04 3.80
N GLU A 102 6.92 20.79 2.72
CA GLU A 102 7.18 22.21 2.78
C GLU A 102 5.85 22.98 2.76
N VAL A 103 5.73 24.00 3.62
CA VAL A 103 4.61 24.94 3.63
C VAL A 103 5.16 26.35 3.53
N ASP A 104 4.88 27.03 2.43
CA ASP A 104 5.22 28.42 2.16
C ASP A 104 4.00 29.29 2.44
N VAL A 105 4.08 30.13 3.48
CA VAL A 105 3.01 31.03 3.90
C VAL A 105 3.44 32.48 3.72
N ASP A 106 2.96 33.12 2.64
CA ASP A 106 3.36 34.48 2.26
C ASP A 106 4.89 34.71 2.23
N GLY A 107 5.67 33.70 1.78
CA GLY A 107 7.13 33.74 1.71
C GLY A 107 7.85 33.26 2.97
N GLU A 108 7.13 32.94 4.04
CA GLU A 108 7.68 32.28 5.21
C GLU A 108 7.62 30.77 5.05
N VAL A 109 8.78 30.14 4.98
CA VAL A 109 8.91 28.71 4.71
C VAL A 109 8.99 27.91 6.01
N PHE A 110 8.12 26.90 6.11
CA PHE A 110 8.08 25.92 7.18
C PHE A 110 8.30 24.53 6.60
N SER A 111 9.16 23.74 7.25
CA SER A 111 9.38 22.34 6.89
C SER A 111 8.79 21.43 7.96
N SER A 112 8.02 20.43 7.54
CA SER A 112 7.39 19.45 8.43
C SER A 112 7.88 18.05 8.12
N LYS A 113 8.50 17.41 9.09
CA LYS A 113 9.00 16.04 9.03
C LYS A 113 8.03 15.11 9.74
N VAL A 114 7.67 14.00 9.11
CA VAL A 114 6.81 12.97 9.74
C VAL A 114 7.68 11.80 10.20
N VAL A 115 7.80 11.63 11.53
CA VAL A 115 8.63 10.60 12.15
C VAL A 115 7.77 9.79 13.11
N ASP A 116 7.56 8.50 12.79
CA ASP A 116 6.76 7.58 13.59
C ASP A 116 5.37 8.16 13.96
N GLY A 117 4.70 8.74 12.96
CA GLY A 117 3.39 9.39 13.11
C GLY A 117 3.39 10.72 13.85
N ARG A 118 4.56 11.28 14.17
CA ARG A 118 4.69 12.62 14.78
C ARG A 118 5.09 13.62 13.73
N ILE A 119 4.37 14.73 13.69
CA ILE A 119 4.67 15.87 12.82
C ILE A 119 5.54 16.84 13.60
N ILE A 120 6.75 17.09 13.10
CA ILE A 120 7.71 18.04 13.65
C ILE A 120 7.88 19.14 12.61
N THR A 121 7.35 20.33 12.91
CA THR A 121 7.49 21.50 12.03
C THR A 121 8.53 22.47 12.56
N GLU A 122 9.40 22.96 11.68
CA GLU A 122 10.42 23.97 11.97
C GLU A 122 10.39 25.05 10.89
N LYS A 123 10.74 26.29 11.24
CA LYS A 123 10.88 27.40 10.28
C LYS A 123 12.23 27.30 9.58
N GLU A 124 12.32 26.40 8.62
CA GLU A 124 13.51 26.15 7.80
C GLU A 124 13.12 25.85 6.35
N ASN A 125 14.04 26.13 5.43
CA ASN A 125 13.93 25.75 4.02
C ASN A 125 14.78 24.51 3.79
N LEU A 126 14.20 23.46 3.19
CA LEU A 126 14.89 22.21 2.87
C LEU A 126 14.83 21.93 1.37
N ASP A 127 15.96 21.63 0.74
CA ASP A 127 16.03 21.34 -0.71
C ASP A 127 15.53 19.93 -1.11
N ARG A 128 14.67 19.29 -0.31
CA ARG A 128 14.29 17.86 -0.48
C ARG A 128 12.90 17.51 0.02
N GLU A 129 11.96 18.40 -0.17
CA GLU A 129 10.55 18.21 0.12
C GLU A 129 9.89 17.21 -0.84
N ASP A 130 8.93 16.43 -0.34
CA ASP A 130 8.15 15.51 -1.18
C ASP A 130 6.97 16.24 -1.83
N ILE A 131 6.37 17.16 -1.08
CA ILE A 131 5.28 18.04 -1.51
C ILE A 131 5.51 19.44 -0.95
N LYS A 132 5.00 20.45 -1.66
CA LYS A 132 5.02 21.85 -1.27
C LYS A 132 3.61 22.42 -1.28
N ILE A 133 3.22 23.06 -0.18
CA ILE A 133 1.94 23.77 -0.03
C ILE A 133 2.24 25.26 0.00
N ILE A 134 1.74 26.02 -0.97
CA ILE A 134 1.89 27.47 -1.03
C ILE A 134 0.55 28.09 -0.66
N THR A 135 0.52 28.95 0.35
CA THR A 135 -0.71 29.54 0.87
C THR A 135 -0.46 30.94 1.46
N LYS A 136 -1.52 31.59 1.94
CA LYS A 136 -1.49 32.92 2.57
C LYS A 136 -1.79 32.80 4.05
N LYS A 137 -1.27 33.72 4.88
CA LYS A 137 -1.54 33.76 6.33
C LYS A 137 -3.03 33.76 6.65
N LYS A 138 -3.83 34.47 5.86
CA LYS A 138 -5.29 34.53 5.98
C LYS A 138 -5.96 33.16 5.85
N GLU A 139 -5.47 32.31 4.95
CA GLU A 139 -6.05 30.99 4.71
C GLU A 139 -5.70 30.03 5.84
N VAL A 140 -4.46 30.10 6.35
CA VAL A 140 -4.03 29.38 7.56
C VAL A 140 -4.91 29.78 8.76
N PHE A 141 -5.11 31.07 8.98
CA PHE A 141 -5.99 31.58 10.05
C PHE A 141 -7.42 31.07 9.92
N ASN A 142 -7.99 31.16 8.70
CA ASN A 142 -9.35 30.70 8.42
C ASN A 142 -9.51 29.20 8.65
N ALA A 143 -8.50 28.41 8.27
CA ALA A 143 -8.51 26.97 8.49
C ALA A 143 -8.52 26.64 9.98
N ILE A 144 -7.65 27.27 10.76
CA ILE A 144 -7.52 27.04 12.21
C ILE A 144 -8.77 27.45 13.00
N LYS A 145 -9.45 28.52 12.59
CA LYS A 145 -10.73 28.93 13.21
C LYS A 145 -11.94 28.11 12.77
N SER A 146 -11.76 27.19 11.82
CA SER A 146 -12.87 26.38 11.31
C SER A 146 -13.06 25.12 12.14
N ASP A 147 -14.32 24.74 12.37
CA ASP A 147 -14.66 23.43 12.93
C ASP A 147 -14.29 22.28 11.95
N ASP A 148 -14.12 22.58 10.65
CA ASP A 148 -13.71 21.64 9.60
C ASP A 148 -12.46 22.16 8.88
N VAL A 149 -11.32 22.01 9.53
CA VAL A 149 -10.00 22.43 9.05
C VAL A 149 -9.68 21.80 7.69
N SER A 150 -9.92 20.49 7.55
CA SER A 150 -9.64 19.75 6.32
C SER A 150 -10.51 20.24 5.15
N GLY A 151 -11.81 20.45 5.38
CA GLY A 151 -12.71 21.02 4.38
C GLY A 151 -12.26 22.42 3.97
N LYS A 152 -11.88 23.26 4.94
CA LYS A 152 -11.47 24.64 4.67
C LYS A 152 -10.20 24.74 3.82
N ILE A 153 -9.23 23.86 4.05
CA ILE A 153 -8.00 23.80 3.25
C ILE A 153 -8.29 23.29 1.83
N LYS A 154 -9.17 22.28 1.72
CA LYS A 154 -9.61 21.78 0.41
C LYS A 154 -10.28 22.87 -0.41
N ASP A 155 -11.18 23.65 0.19
CA ASP A 155 -11.81 24.80 -0.45
C ASP A 155 -10.78 25.85 -0.91
N SER A 156 -9.77 26.11 -0.09
CA SER A 156 -8.69 27.05 -0.41
C SER A 156 -7.85 26.58 -1.62
N ILE A 157 -7.56 25.29 -1.70
CA ILE A 157 -6.85 24.70 -2.85
C ILE A 157 -7.74 24.73 -4.11
N ASN A 158 -9.01 24.33 -3.99
CA ASN A 158 -9.94 24.27 -5.12
C ASN A 158 -10.27 25.66 -5.68
N SER A 159 -10.29 26.69 -4.84
CA SER A 159 -10.48 28.09 -5.25
C SER A 159 -9.21 28.76 -5.81
N GLY A 160 -8.03 28.12 -5.66
CA GLY A 160 -6.74 28.64 -6.11
C GLY A 160 -6.11 29.67 -5.16
N GLU A 161 -6.66 29.86 -3.95
CA GLU A 161 -6.05 30.69 -2.90
C GLU A 161 -4.84 29.99 -2.27
N SER A 162 -4.84 28.66 -2.26
CA SER A 162 -3.70 27.80 -1.93
C SER A 162 -3.31 26.94 -3.14
N LYS A 163 -2.04 26.53 -3.21
CA LYS A 163 -1.52 25.66 -4.26
C LYS A 163 -0.78 24.48 -3.65
N LEU A 164 -1.07 23.28 -4.15
CA LEU A 164 -0.34 22.06 -3.83
C LEU A 164 0.57 21.69 -5.00
N GLU A 165 1.88 21.61 -4.75
CA GLU A 165 2.88 21.20 -5.72
C GLU A 165 3.48 19.84 -5.32
N ILE A 166 3.53 18.92 -6.29
CA ILE A 166 4.18 17.62 -6.13
C ILE A 166 5.63 17.75 -6.60
N VAL A 167 6.57 17.56 -5.69
CA VAL A 167 8.01 17.69 -5.96
C VAL A 167 8.65 16.31 -6.17
N ALA A 168 8.33 15.35 -5.31
CA ALA A 168 8.79 13.97 -5.44
C ALA A 168 8.07 13.21 -6.56
N ASP A 169 8.70 12.14 -7.04
CA ASP A 169 8.07 11.27 -8.03
C ASP A 169 6.88 10.48 -7.44
N LYS A 170 5.95 10.11 -8.32
CA LYS A 170 4.71 9.42 -7.93
C LYS A 170 4.93 8.12 -7.15
N LYS A 171 6.00 7.36 -7.45
CA LYS A 171 6.28 6.10 -6.77
C LYS A 171 6.73 6.38 -5.35
N THR A 172 7.59 7.38 -5.14
CA THR A 172 8.01 7.85 -3.82
C THR A 172 6.81 8.31 -2.99
N LEU A 173 5.95 9.15 -3.57
CA LEU A 173 4.72 9.60 -2.91
C LEU A 173 3.80 8.45 -2.49
N LEU A 174 3.58 7.47 -3.38
CA LEU A 174 2.79 6.28 -3.10
C LEU A 174 3.38 5.48 -1.94
N LEU A 175 4.69 5.22 -1.98
CA LEU A 175 5.38 4.43 -0.96
C LEU A 175 5.45 5.13 0.40
N LYS A 176 5.39 6.47 0.44
CA LYS A 176 5.34 7.27 1.66
C LYS A 176 3.92 7.51 2.19
N GLY A 177 2.89 7.09 1.46
CA GLY A 177 1.49 7.23 1.85
C GLY A 177 0.81 8.55 1.45
N TYR A 178 1.44 9.38 0.62
CA TYR A 178 0.87 10.69 0.20
C TYR A 178 -0.39 10.59 -0.67
N LEU A 179 -0.69 9.41 -1.24
CA LEU A 179 -1.87 9.26 -2.11
C LEU A 179 -3.18 9.56 -1.38
N SER A 180 -3.31 9.17 -0.11
CA SER A 180 -4.52 9.46 0.67
C SER A 180 -4.73 10.96 0.85
N LEU A 181 -3.65 11.72 1.05
CA LEU A 181 -3.70 13.19 1.10
C LEU A 181 -4.11 13.76 -0.26
N TYR A 182 -3.50 13.30 -1.34
CA TYR A 182 -3.78 13.80 -2.69
C TYR A 182 -5.24 13.54 -3.11
N ASP A 183 -5.76 12.35 -2.84
CA ASP A 183 -7.12 11.97 -3.20
C ASP A 183 -8.16 12.86 -2.49
N LYS A 184 -7.92 13.25 -1.22
CA LYS A 184 -8.79 14.18 -0.48
C LYS A 184 -8.92 15.54 -1.17
N PHE A 185 -7.81 16.06 -1.71
CA PHE A 185 -7.79 17.37 -2.39
C PHE A 185 -8.30 17.30 -3.83
N THR A 186 -8.18 16.15 -4.49
CA THR A 186 -8.49 16.00 -5.93
C THR A 186 -9.90 15.44 -6.19
N GLU A 187 -10.69 15.20 -5.14
CA GLU A 187 -11.99 14.53 -5.24
C GLU A 187 -13.07 15.28 -6.04
N GLU A 188 -12.82 16.55 -6.41
CA GLU A 188 -13.84 17.46 -6.92
C GLU A 188 -13.57 17.92 -8.35
N ASP A 189 -13.53 16.95 -9.27
CA ASP A 189 -14.14 17.15 -10.60
C ASP A 189 -14.51 15.80 -11.25
N LYS A 190 -15.66 15.25 -10.84
CA LYS A 190 -16.31 14.13 -11.55
C LYS A 190 -17.42 14.62 -12.49
N GLY A 191 -17.50 15.93 -12.75
CA GLY A 191 -18.49 16.57 -13.63
C GLY A 191 -17.95 17.00 -14.99
N VAL A 192 -16.63 17.18 -15.12
CA VAL A 192 -15.96 17.46 -16.41
C VAL A 192 -15.59 16.16 -17.11
N ASP A 193 -15.94 16.08 -18.40
CA ASP A 193 -15.60 15.00 -19.32
C ASP A 193 -14.09 14.74 -19.27
N LYS A 194 -13.69 13.67 -18.57
CA LYS A 194 -12.29 13.32 -18.31
C LYS A 194 -11.62 12.84 -19.60
N GLY A 195 -11.23 13.78 -20.43
CA GLY A 195 -10.10 13.62 -21.34
C GLY A 195 -8.87 13.27 -20.51
N GLU A 196 -8.48 11.99 -20.55
CA GLU A 196 -7.17 11.46 -20.17
C GLU A 196 -6.63 11.82 -18.77
N VAL A 197 -7.49 11.96 -17.75
CA VAL A 197 -7.03 11.93 -16.36
C VAL A 197 -6.65 10.49 -15.99
N LEU A 198 -5.35 10.23 -16.13
CA LEU A 198 -4.56 9.08 -15.70
C LEU A 198 -5.27 8.17 -14.68
N LYS A 199 -5.93 7.12 -15.19
CA LYS A 199 -6.25 5.93 -14.40
C LYS A 199 -4.93 5.42 -13.81
N SER A 200 -4.76 5.54 -12.50
CA SER A 200 -3.67 4.90 -11.78
C SER A 200 -3.73 3.39 -12.06
N PRO A 201 -2.76 2.81 -12.80
CA PRO A 201 -2.86 1.41 -13.24
C PRO A 201 -2.63 0.39 -12.11
N LEU A 202 -2.47 0.83 -10.85
CA LEU A 202 -1.92 0.00 -9.78
C LEU A 202 -2.79 -0.16 -8.53
N LEU A 203 -3.81 0.67 -8.33
CA LEU A 203 -4.76 0.52 -7.23
C LEU A 203 -6.16 0.55 -7.83
N GLY A 204 -6.68 -0.64 -8.09
CA GLY A 204 -8.06 -0.81 -8.49
C GLY A 204 -8.99 -0.36 -7.37
N THR A 205 -10.18 0.08 -7.74
CA THR A 205 -11.29 0.41 -6.85
C THR A 205 -11.57 -0.73 -5.85
N GLU A 206 -12.32 -0.50 -4.76
CA GLU A 206 -12.76 -1.60 -3.85
C GLU A 206 -13.37 -2.79 -4.61
N LYS A 207 -14.08 -2.51 -5.71
CA LYS A 207 -14.64 -3.53 -6.61
C LYS A 207 -13.57 -4.32 -7.35
N ASP A 208 -12.46 -3.69 -7.70
CA ASP A 208 -11.32 -4.34 -8.33
C ASP A 208 -10.53 -5.19 -7.32
N ILE A 209 -10.40 -4.76 -6.06
CA ILE A 209 -9.81 -5.58 -5.00
C ILE A 209 -10.66 -6.84 -4.79
N LEU A 210 -11.99 -6.69 -4.72
CA LEU A 210 -12.92 -7.82 -4.64
C LEU A 210 -12.83 -8.73 -5.88
N TYR A 211 -12.75 -8.14 -7.08
CA TYR A 211 -12.62 -8.87 -8.33
C TYR A 211 -11.31 -9.67 -8.39
N TRP A 212 -10.18 -9.06 -8.07
CA TRP A 212 -8.89 -9.75 -8.01
C TRP A 212 -8.86 -10.83 -6.93
N GLY A 213 -9.50 -10.59 -5.77
CA GLY A 213 -9.71 -11.61 -4.74
C GLY A 213 -10.45 -12.84 -5.28
N ILE A 214 -11.56 -12.63 -6.00
CA ILE A 214 -12.32 -13.70 -6.65
C ILE A 214 -11.49 -14.41 -7.71
N VAL A 215 -10.77 -13.66 -8.55
CA VAL A 215 -9.90 -14.23 -9.60
C VAL A 215 -8.82 -15.13 -8.99
N VAL A 216 -8.18 -14.70 -7.90
CA VAL A 216 -7.17 -15.51 -7.19
C VAL A 216 -7.79 -16.77 -6.60
N ILE A 217 -8.99 -16.70 -6.01
CA ILE A 217 -9.70 -17.88 -5.49
C ILE A 217 -10.06 -18.86 -6.61
N VAL A 218 -10.56 -18.36 -7.74
CA VAL A 218 -10.94 -19.21 -8.89
C VAL A 218 -9.71 -19.87 -9.52
N VAL A 219 -8.63 -19.11 -9.73
CA VAL A 219 -7.38 -19.63 -10.31
C VAL A 219 -6.74 -20.66 -9.38
N SER A 220 -6.70 -20.41 -8.08
CA SER A 220 -6.18 -21.37 -7.11
C SER A 220 -7.01 -22.65 -7.05
N ALA A 221 -8.35 -22.56 -7.09
CA ALA A 221 -9.23 -23.72 -7.16
C ALA A 221 -8.99 -24.56 -8.44
N PHE A 222 -8.78 -23.91 -9.58
CA PHE A 222 -8.43 -24.58 -10.84
C PHE A 222 -7.08 -25.30 -10.77
N ILE A 223 -6.06 -24.65 -10.21
CA ILE A 223 -4.73 -25.25 -10.02
C ILE A 223 -4.83 -26.48 -9.11
N ILE A 224 -5.56 -26.40 -7.99
CA ILE A 224 -5.77 -27.53 -7.07
C ILE A 224 -6.50 -28.68 -7.78
N SER A 225 -7.58 -28.39 -8.50
CA SER A 225 -8.34 -29.40 -9.26
C SER A 225 -7.49 -30.10 -10.32
N PHE A 226 -6.63 -29.34 -11.02
CA PHE A 226 -5.70 -29.88 -12.00
C PHE A 226 -4.65 -30.80 -11.34
N ILE A 227 -4.08 -30.39 -10.20
CA ILE A 227 -3.12 -31.20 -9.45
C ILE A 227 -3.77 -32.51 -8.97
N ILE A 228 -4.98 -32.44 -8.40
CA ILE A 228 -5.74 -33.63 -7.99
C ILE A 228 -5.94 -34.57 -9.18
N SER A 229 -6.36 -34.03 -10.34
CA SER A 229 -6.57 -34.82 -11.55
C SER A 229 -5.29 -35.52 -12.02
N VAL A 230 -4.14 -34.84 -11.99
CA VAL A 230 -2.85 -35.41 -12.35
C VAL A 230 -2.42 -36.51 -11.36
N VAL A 231 -2.64 -36.30 -10.06
CA VAL A 231 -2.34 -37.30 -9.02
C VAL A 231 -3.22 -38.54 -9.18
N VAL A 232 -4.53 -38.36 -9.35
CA VAL A 232 -5.49 -39.45 -9.54
C VAL A 232 -5.20 -40.23 -10.82
N TYR A 233 -4.90 -39.53 -11.93
CA TYR A 233 -4.54 -40.17 -13.20
C TYR A 233 -3.30 -41.05 -13.05
N ASN A 234 -2.23 -40.53 -12.44
CA ASN A 234 -1.01 -41.28 -12.22
C ASN A 234 -1.23 -42.48 -11.28
N PHE A 235 -2.04 -42.31 -10.23
CA PHE A 235 -2.42 -43.39 -9.33
C PHE A 235 -3.20 -44.51 -10.04
N MET A 236 -4.20 -44.15 -10.85
CA MET A 236 -4.97 -45.13 -11.65
C MET A 236 -4.09 -45.87 -12.67
N ARG A 237 -3.17 -45.14 -13.33
CA ARG A 237 -2.20 -45.75 -14.26
C ARG A 237 -1.30 -46.76 -13.54
N PHE A 238 -0.84 -46.43 -12.34
CA PHE A 238 -0.03 -47.34 -11.53
C PHE A 238 -0.79 -48.62 -11.15
N ARG A 239 -2.07 -48.52 -10.76
CA ARG A 239 -2.90 -49.69 -10.42
C ARG A 239 -3.11 -50.66 -11.58
N ARG A 240 -3.24 -50.18 -12.83
CA ARG A 240 -3.43 -51.07 -14.00
C ARG A 240 -2.20 -51.94 -14.29
N VAL A 241 -1.00 -51.43 -14.03
CA VAL A 241 0.25 -52.17 -14.26
C VAL A 241 0.41 -53.35 -13.28
N GLY A 242 -0.13 -53.23 -12.06
CA GLY A 242 -0.07 -54.30 -11.06
C GLY A 242 -0.93 -55.53 -11.36
N ARG A 243 -2.07 -55.39 -12.07
CA ARG A 243 -3.00 -56.51 -12.32
C ARG A 243 -2.54 -57.51 -13.39
N ARG A 244 -1.69 -57.10 -14.34
CA ARG A 244 -1.23 -58.01 -15.43
C ARG A 244 -0.25 -59.09 -14.98
N ARG A 245 0.31 -59.02 -13.76
CA ARG A 245 1.27 -60.02 -13.26
C ARG A 245 0.64 -61.24 -12.58
N ARG A 246 -0.69 -61.29 -12.38
CA ARG A 246 -1.35 -62.44 -11.73
C ARG A 246 -1.91 -63.52 -12.66
N ILE A 247 -1.95 -63.30 -13.97
CA ILE A 247 -2.61 -64.25 -14.91
C ILE A 247 -1.60 -65.21 -15.58
N SER A 248 -0.29 -65.00 -15.42
CA SER A 248 0.74 -65.84 -16.07
C SER A 248 1.32 -66.95 -15.18
N ARG A 249 0.61 -67.39 -14.13
CA ARG A 249 1.08 -68.43 -13.20
C ARG A 249 0.11 -69.59 -12.97
N SER A 250 -0.90 -69.74 -13.83
CA SER A 250 -1.65 -71.00 -13.97
C SER A 250 -1.22 -71.71 -15.24
#